data_AF-A0A7R9YLP0-F1
#
_entry.id   AF-A0A7R9YLP0-F1
#
_cell.length_a   1.000
_cell.length_b   1.000
_cell.length_c   1.000
_cell.angle_alpha   90.00
_cell.angle_beta   90.00
_cell.angle_gamma   90.00
#
_symmetry.space_group_name_H-M   'P 1'
#
loop_
_entity.id
_entity.type
_entity.pdbx_description
1 polymer ?
#
loop_
_entity_poly.entity_id
_entity_poly.type
_entity_poly.pdbx_seq_one_letter_code
_entity_poly.pdbx_strand_id
1 'polypeptide(L)'
;GSSRPPLPRTLPRALPRAAVRALLPLRQLTADAGAPDGVVLGAVRAEDLGAVGRLLVCSFYPHLITLAPVGFSRFERALLETPVAWLNATYAGYLADSVRAFAERRVGAERLGAQSRSAALIAPRSCKGTTRGSSVALAAADEATGRLLAFVELSVRPLDGRVPFDVLDDLDALLRCVLPSQPPPCAYLCNLCVAPHARRRGIGAALVRASEMVVGSGGWGHDALYLHVGAHDAPTARLYRALGFEPLREYNPKRWQVQWLGAADVVFYRRWLGGSAARAAGADDLDGRGVGASGARELDA
;
A
#
# COMPACT_ATOMS: atom_id res chain seq x y z
N GLY A 1 -4.90 -22.68 25.98
CA GLY A 1 -5.55 -22.26 24.73
C GLY A 1 -6.11 -20.87 24.91
N SER A 2 -5.50 -19.86 24.28
CA SER A 2 -5.90 -18.45 24.40
C SER A 2 -6.85 -18.12 23.25
N SER A 3 -8.15 -18.25 23.49
CA SER A 3 -9.17 -17.77 22.56
C SER A 3 -9.31 -16.26 22.76
N ARG A 4 -8.82 -15.47 21.79
CA ARG A 4 -9.10 -14.02 21.74
C ARG A 4 -10.63 -13.79 21.76
N PRO A 5 -11.14 -12.84 22.56
CA PRO A 5 -12.54 -12.49 22.55
C PRO A 5 -12.93 -11.95 21.16
N PRO A 6 -14.18 -12.20 20.70
CA PRO A 6 -14.65 -11.67 19.43
C PRO A 6 -14.62 -10.14 19.45
N LEU A 7 -14.11 -9.53 18.38
CA LEU A 7 -14.10 -8.08 18.22
C LEU A 7 -15.54 -7.53 18.29
N PRO A 8 -15.77 -6.40 18.98
CA PRO A 8 -17.09 -5.78 19.05
C PRO A 8 -17.61 -5.46 17.65
N ARG A 9 -18.85 -5.86 17.39
CA ARG A 9 -19.53 -5.83 16.07
C ARG A 9 -20.01 -4.45 15.62
N THR A 10 -19.56 -3.37 16.23
CA THR A 10 -20.04 -2.01 15.95
C THR A 10 -19.08 -1.26 15.02
N LEU A 11 -18.82 -1.83 13.84
CA LEU A 11 -18.42 -0.99 12.70
C LEU A 11 -19.58 -0.02 12.41
N PRO A 12 -19.33 1.27 12.14
CA PRO A 12 -20.36 2.16 11.65
C PRO A 12 -21.11 1.50 10.49
N ARG A 13 -22.43 1.39 10.64
CA ARG A 13 -23.34 0.50 9.89
C ARG A 13 -23.37 0.74 8.38
N ALA A 14 -22.73 1.80 7.89
CA ALA A 14 -22.39 1.97 6.49
C ALA A 14 -21.19 2.90 6.38
N LEU A 15 -20.14 2.47 5.65
CA LEU A 15 -19.20 3.43 5.07
C LEU A 15 -20.01 4.48 4.31
N PRO A 16 -19.74 5.79 4.46
CA PRO A 16 -20.44 6.81 3.69
C PRO A 16 -20.42 6.46 2.20
N ARG A 17 -21.54 6.70 1.52
CA ARG A 17 -21.75 6.43 0.08
C ARG A 17 -20.89 7.38 -0.76
N ALA A 18 -19.57 7.24 -0.68
CA ALA A 18 -18.67 8.01 -1.52
C ALA A 18 -18.65 7.35 -2.89
N ALA A 19 -19.49 7.87 -3.79
CA ALA A 19 -19.47 7.54 -5.20
C ALA A 19 -18.20 8.16 -5.81
N VAL A 20 -17.45 7.33 -6.52
CA VAL A 20 -16.36 7.74 -7.39
C VAL A 20 -17.01 8.31 -8.64
N ARG A 21 -16.83 9.60 -8.88
CA ARG A 21 -17.56 10.29 -9.96
C ARG A 21 -16.84 10.20 -11.29
N ALA A 22 -15.55 9.84 -11.27
CA ALA A 22 -14.70 10.08 -12.42
C ALA A 22 -13.58 9.05 -12.61
N LEU A 23 -13.67 7.81 -12.09
CA LEU A 23 -12.69 6.77 -12.49
C LEU A 23 -12.54 6.80 -13.99
N LEU A 24 -11.31 6.92 -14.49
CA LEU A 24 -11.07 6.68 -15.90
C LEU A 24 -11.22 5.16 -16.08
N PRO A 25 -12.34 4.66 -16.66
CA PRO A 25 -12.61 3.25 -16.63
C PRO A 25 -11.62 2.57 -17.56
N LEU A 26 -10.83 1.65 -16.98
CA LEU A 26 -9.89 0.85 -17.75
C LEU A 26 -10.60 -0.48 -18.01
N ARG A 27 -11.60 -0.49 -18.90
CA ARG A 27 -12.45 -1.68 -19.14
C ARG A 27 -11.62 -2.90 -19.56
N GLN A 28 -10.63 -2.69 -20.41
CA GLN A 28 -9.67 -3.73 -20.79
C GLN A 28 -8.92 -4.26 -19.57
N LEU A 29 -8.37 -3.36 -18.74
CA LEU A 29 -7.70 -3.73 -17.48
C LEU A 29 -8.64 -4.45 -16.51
N THR A 30 -9.91 -4.06 -16.45
CA THR A 30 -10.93 -4.67 -15.58
C THR A 30 -11.18 -6.12 -16.00
N ALA A 31 -11.35 -6.36 -17.29
CA ALA A 31 -11.53 -7.70 -17.86
C ALA A 31 -10.27 -8.56 -17.67
N ASP A 32 -9.10 -8.04 -18.06
CA ASP A 32 -7.83 -8.77 -18.00
C ASP A 32 -7.40 -9.09 -16.56
N ALA A 33 -7.69 -8.19 -15.62
CA ALA A 33 -7.46 -8.43 -14.21
C ALA A 33 -8.47 -9.40 -13.57
N GLY A 34 -9.50 -9.84 -14.28
CA GLY A 34 -10.56 -10.71 -13.76
C GLY A 34 -11.27 -10.08 -12.57
N ALA A 35 -11.71 -8.82 -12.72
CA ALA A 35 -12.55 -8.18 -11.72
C ALA A 35 -13.91 -8.92 -11.62
N PRO A 36 -14.52 -9.01 -10.42
CA PRO A 36 -15.83 -9.63 -10.27
C PRO A 36 -16.94 -8.87 -11.01
N ASP A 37 -18.04 -9.55 -11.32
CA ASP A 37 -19.21 -8.92 -11.95
C ASP A 37 -19.70 -7.70 -11.16
N GLY A 38 -20.04 -6.63 -11.90
CA GLY A 38 -20.48 -5.36 -11.33
C GLY A 38 -19.37 -4.55 -10.63
N VAL A 39 -18.08 -4.90 -10.85
CA VAL A 39 -16.93 -4.13 -10.36
C VAL A 39 -16.13 -3.59 -11.53
N VAL A 40 -15.89 -2.28 -11.53
CA VAL A 40 -15.05 -1.59 -12.52
C VAL A 40 -13.75 -1.14 -11.87
N LEU A 41 -12.63 -1.36 -12.56
CA LEU A 41 -11.32 -0.84 -12.17
C LEU A 41 -10.99 0.43 -12.96
N GLY A 42 -10.33 1.38 -12.29
CA GLY A 42 -9.89 2.61 -12.94
C GLY A 42 -8.83 3.36 -12.15
N ALA A 43 -8.25 4.38 -12.79
CA ALA A 43 -7.35 5.31 -12.13
C ALA A 43 -8.14 6.30 -11.26
N VAL A 44 -7.62 6.58 -10.07
CA VAL A 44 -8.18 7.56 -9.12
C VAL A 44 -7.86 8.98 -9.61
N ARG A 45 -8.84 9.87 -9.53
CA ARG A 45 -8.65 11.31 -9.82
C ARG A 45 -8.69 12.17 -8.56
N ALA A 46 -8.37 13.45 -8.71
CA ALA A 46 -8.38 14.42 -7.62
C ALA A 46 -9.72 14.44 -6.88
N GLU A 47 -10.82 14.39 -7.64
CA GLU A 47 -12.16 14.53 -7.10
C GLU A 47 -12.54 13.33 -6.20
N ASP A 48 -11.86 12.20 -6.37
CA ASP A 48 -12.12 10.95 -5.66
C ASP A 48 -11.26 10.81 -4.37
N LEU A 49 -10.27 11.69 -4.14
CA LEU A 49 -9.34 11.57 -3.02
C LEU A 49 -10.03 11.67 -1.65
N GLY A 50 -11.11 12.44 -1.54
CA GLY A 50 -11.91 12.48 -0.31
C GLY A 50 -12.59 11.13 0.00
N ALA A 51 -13.00 10.38 -1.02
CA ALA A 51 -13.54 9.03 -0.86
C ALA A 51 -12.45 8.04 -0.46
N VAL A 52 -11.29 8.14 -1.12
CA VAL A 52 -10.10 7.31 -0.85
C VAL A 52 -9.60 7.50 0.58
N GLY A 53 -9.45 8.75 1.04
CA GLY A 53 -9.00 9.05 2.40
C GLY A 53 -9.90 8.40 3.45
N ARG A 54 -11.21 8.48 3.28
CA ARG A 54 -12.17 7.79 4.17
C ARG A 54 -12.04 6.27 4.11
N LEU A 55 -11.88 5.69 2.93
CA LEU A 55 -11.70 4.24 2.77
C LEU A 55 -10.41 3.75 3.45
N LEU A 56 -9.31 4.47 3.28
CA LEU A 56 -8.01 4.16 3.89
C LEU A 56 -8.11 4.19 5.41
N VAL A 57 -8.70 5.25 5.97
CA VAL A 57 -8.91 5.38 7.41
C VAL A 57 -9.76 4.24 7.96
N CYS A 58 -10.90 3.93 7.33
CA CYS A 58 -11.74 2.84 7.79
C CYS A 58 -11.09 1.44 7.62
N SER A 59 -10.11 1.31 6.74
CA SER A 59 -9.44 0.04 6.47
C SER A 59 -8.25 -0.21 7.39
N PHE A 60 -7.42 0.81 7.62
CA PHE A 60 -6.17 0.70 8.39
C PHE A 60 -6.31 1.21 9.83
N TYR A 61 -7.25 2.11 10.09
CA TYR A 61 -7.46 2.75 11.39
C TYR A 61 -8.92 2.66 11.86
N PRO A 62 -9.54 1.46 11.90
CA PRO A 62 -10.95 1.34 12.25
C PRO A 62 -11.25 1.79 13.70
N HIS A 63 -10.25 1.72 14.59
CA HIS A 63 -10.36 2.14 15.98
C HIS A 63 -9.03 2.77 16.43
N LEU A 64 -8.86 4.08 16.21
CA LEU A 64 -7.68 4.82 16.69
C LEU A 64 -7.65 4.88 18.21
N ILE A 65 -8.82 5.08 18.80
CA ILE A 65 -9.02 5.11 20.24
C ILE A 65 -9.86 3.90 20.59
N THR A 66 -9.24 2.94 21.28
CA THR A 66 -9.92 1.78 21.86
C THR A 66 -9.89 1.89 23.38
N LEU A 67 -11.02 1.64 24.03
CA LEU A 67 -11.03 1.46 25.48
C LEU A 67 -10.25 0.20 25.85
N ALA A 68 -9.44 0.29 26.89
CA ALA A 68 -8.68 -0.85 27.39
C ALA A 68 -9.64 -2.01 27.73
N PRO A 69 -9.29 -3.26 27.38
CA PRO A 69 -10.14 -4.41 27.65
C PRO A 69 -10.33 -4.64 29.16
N VAL A 70 -9.42 -4.15 30.00
CA VAL A 70 -9.48 -4.17 31.46
C VAL A 70 -9.45 -2.73 32.01
N GLY A 71 -10.13 -2.48 33.12
CA GLY A 71 -10.13 -1.15 33.78
C GLY A 71 -11.44 -0.36 33.70
N PHE A 72 -12.42 -0.82 32.92
CA PHE A 72 -13.77 -0.22 32.88
C PHE A 72 -14.86 -1.27 33.15
N SER A 73 -15.77 -0.95 34.05
CA SER A 73 -17.02 -1.67 34.28
C SER A 73 -17.91 -1.64 33.03
N ARG A 74 -18.93 -2.51 32.98
CA ARG A 74 -19.89 -2.53 31.85
C ARG A 74 -20.61 -1.20 31.68
N PHE A 75 -20.95 -0.55 32.80
CA PHE A 75 -21.64 0.73 32.80
C PHE A 75 -20.73 1.86 32.29
N GLU A 76 -19.48 1.94 32.78
CA GLU A 76 -18.52 2.93 32.30
C GLU A 76 -18.22 2.77 30.80
N ARG A 77 -18.13 1.53 30.30
CA ARG A 77 -18.00 1.29 28.86
C ARG A 77 -19.21 1.82 28.09
N ALA A 78 -20.42 1.53 28.54
CA ALA A 78 -21.63 2.02 27.89
C ALA A 78 -21.68 3.56 27.85
N LEU A 79 -21.23 4.23 28.93
CA LEU A 79 -21.11 5.69 28.97
C LEU A 79 -20.04 6.22 28.02
N LEU A 80 -18.89 5.54 27.92
CA LEU A 80 -17.74 5.97 27.11
C LEU A 80 -17.83 5.57 25.64
N GLU A 81 -18.69 4.61 25.27
CA GLU A 81 -18.86 4.14 23.90
C GLU A 81 -19.22 5.28 22.93
N THR A 82 -20.15 6.14 23.31
CA THR A 82 -20.60 7.25 22.45
C THR A 82 -19.51 8.33 22.29
N PRO A 83 -18.89 8.85 23.37
CA PRO A 83 -17.73 9.75 23.26
C PRO A 83 -16.57 9.18 22.46
N VAL A 84 -16.23 7.90 22.66
CA VAL A 84 -15.13 7.23 21.92
C VAL A 84 -15.49 7.07 20.44
N ALA A 85 -16.74 6.72 20.12
CA ALA A 85 -17.20 6.66 18.74
C ALA A 85 -17.14 8.04 18.07
N TRP A 86 -17.54 9.10 18.77
CA TRP A 86 -17.44 10.48 18.28
C TRP A 86 -15.99 10.90 18.06
N LEU A 87 -15.09 10.66 19.02
CA LEU A 87 -13.67 10.96 18.87
C LEU A 87 -13.06 10.21 17.67
N ASN A 88 -13.32 8.91 17.54
CA ASN A 88 -12.86 8.12 16.40
C ASN A 88 -13.38 8.69 15.07
N ALA A 89 -14.64 9.15 15.00
CA ALA A 89 -15.20 9.77 13.80
C ALA A 89 -14.52 11.11 13.47
N THR A 90 -14.26 11.94 14.47
CA THR A 90 -13.55 13.23 14.32
C THR A 90 -12.12 13.02 13.84
N TYR A 91 -11.37 12.13 14.49
CA TYR A 91 -10.01 11.78 14.07
C TYR A 91 -9.99 11.13 12.69
N ALA A 92 -10.99 10.32 12.35
CA ALA A 92 -11.10 9.73 11.03
C ALA A 92 -11.25 10.79 9.94
N GLY A 93 -12.01 11.86 10.20
CA GLY A 93 -12.11 13.02 9.31
C GLY A 93 -10.75 13.70 9.11
N TYR A 94 -10.07 14.02 10.21
CA TYR A 94 -8.74 14.64 10.18
C TYR A 94 -7.69 13.81 9.43
N LEU A 95 -7.65 12.49 9.69
CA LEU A 95 -6.75 11.59 8.98
C LEU A 95 -7.11 11.48 7.50
N ALA A 96 -8.40 11.47 7.15
CA ALA A 96 -8.81 11.44 5.75
C ALA A 96 -8.33 12.69 4.99
N ASP A 97 -8.39 13.87 5.62
CA ASP A 97 -7.86 15.10 5.03
C ASP A 97 -6.33 15.10 4.92
N SER A 98 -5.64 14.56 5.93
CA SER A 98 -4.18 14.42 5.91
C SER A 98 -3.71 13.46 4.81
N VAL A 99 -4.38 12.31 4.70
CA VAL A 99 -4.14 11.32 3.64
C VAL A 99 -4.46 11.89 2.27
N ARG A 100 -5.53 12.68 2.13
CA ARG A 100 -5.85 13.40 0.88
C ARG A 100 -4.72 14.35 0.50
N ALA A 101 -4.33 15.25 1.40
CA ALA A 101 -3.26 16.21 1.14
C ALA A 101 -1.95 15.52 0.77
N PHE A 102 -1.69 14.35 1.38
CA PHE A 102 -0.53 13.53 1.05
C PHE A 102 -0.62 12.89 -0.34
N ALA A 103 -1.77 12.31 -0.68
CA ALA A 103 -2.03 11.75 -2.00
C ALA A 103 -1.93 12.83 -3.10
N GLU A 104 -2.45 14.03 -2.86
CA GLU A 104 -2.33 15.20 -3.76
C GLU A 104 -0.86 15.55 -4.04
N ARG A 105 -0.01 15.53 -3.01
CA ARG A 105 1.44 15.79 -3.14
C ARG A 105 2.18 14.70 -3.91
N ARG A 106 1.79 13.43 -3.78
CA ARG A 106 2.51 12.29 -4.41
C ARG A 106 2.05 11.93 -5.81
N VAL A 107 0.75 12.01 -6.07
CA VAL A 107 0.23 11.77 -7.42
C VAL A 107 0.57 12.95 -8.33
N GLY A 108 0.78 14.14 -7.74
CA GLY A 108 1.09 15.37 -8.44
C GLY A 108 -0.17 16.01 -9.00
N ALA A 109 -0.34 17.32 -8.74
CA ALA A 109 -1.52 18.08 -9.19
C ALA A 109 -1.77 17.96 -10.70
N GLU A 110 -0.71 17.79 -11.51
CA GLU A 110 -0.81 17.64 -12.96
C GLU A 110 -1.43 16.31 -13.42
N ARG A 111 -1.19 15.20 -12.71
CA ARG A 111 -1.82 13.89 -13.06
C ARG A 111 -3.27 13.82 -12.63
N LEU A 112 -3.60 14.50 -11.54
CA LEU A 112 -4.96 14.59 -11.02
C LEU A 112 -5.87 15.52 -11.84
N GLY A 113 -5.29 16.45 -12.63
CA GLY A 113 -6.01 17.40 -13.49
C GLY A 113 -5.99 17.12 -14.99
N ALA A 114 -5.19 16.17 -15.49
CA ALA A 114 -5.07 15.91 -16.92
C ALA A 114 -6.29 15.13 -17.47
N GLN A 115 -7.13 15.79 -18.27
CA GLN A 115 -8.22 15.19 -19.06
C GLN A 115 -7.74 14.25 -20.19
N SER A 116 -6.47 13.87 -20.24
CA SER A 116 -5.85 13.24 -21.40
C SER A 116 -5.72 11.72 -21.27
N ARG A 117 -6.36 11.03 -22.23
CA ARG A 117 -6.18 9.65 -22.74
C ARG A 117 -5.48 8.65 -21.80
N SER A 118 -6.19 7.55 -21.50
CA SER A 118 -5.87 6.47 -20.54
C SER A 118 -4.44 5.95 -20.45
N ALA A 119 -3.65 6.03 -21.51
CA ALA A 119 -2.25 5.59 -21.51
C ALA A 119 -1.31 6.59 -20.79
N ALA A 120 -1.57 7.90 -20.84
CA ALA A 120 -0.68 8.93 -20.29
C ALA A 120 -0.72 9.05 -18.76
N LEU A 121 -1.86 8.69 -18.15
CA LEU A 121 -2.04 8.63 -16.69
C LEU A 121 -1.26 7.50 -16.03
N ILE A 122 -0.99 6.44 -16.79
CA ILE A 122 -0.35 5.21 -16.30
C ILE A 122 1.16 5.27 -16.54
N ALA A 123 1.66 5.98 -17.56
CA ALA A 123 3.09 6.03 -17.85
C ALA A 123 3.89 6.76 -16.73
N PRO A 124 5.01 6.20 -16.25
CA PRO A 124 5.93 6.92 -15.37
C PRO A 124 6.60 8.02 -16.20
N ARG A 125 6.48 9.29 -15.81
CA ARG A 125 7.30 10.32 -16.42
C ARG A 125 8.68 10.23 -15.79
N SER A 126 9.69 9.92 -16.60
CA SER A 126 11.09 10.08 -16.22
C SER A 126 11.36 11.56 -15.99
N CYS A 127 11.26 12.00 -14.73
CA CYS A 127 11.81 13.28 -14.32
C CYS A 127 13.33 13.08 -14.29
N LYS A 128 14.04 13.50 -15.34
CA LYS A 128 15.50 13.66 -15.26
C LYS A 128 15.79 14.57 -14.07
N GLY A 129 16.29 14.01 -12.96
CA GLY A 129 16.87 14.78 -11.85
C GLY A 129 16.06 14.94 -10.57
N THR A 130 14.81 14.46 -10.47
CA THR A 130 14.09 14.45 -9.17
C THR A 130 13.33 13.14 -8.96
N THR A 131 13.73 12.40 -7.93
CA THR A 131 13.08 11.16 -7.43
C THR A 131 11.70 11.39 -6.80
N ARG A 132 11.12 12.58 -6.93
CA ARG A 132 9.77 12.88 -6.42
C ARG A 132 8.69 12.34 -7.37
N GLY A 133 8.24 11.13 -7.04
CA GLY A 133 6.83 10.76 -7.07
C GLY A 133 6.22 10.45 -8.43
N SER A 134 6.66 9.39 -9.11
CA SER A 134 5.78 8.70 -10.07
C SER A 134 4.86 7.75 -9.30
N SER A 135 3.87 8.30 -8.58
CA SER A 135 2.81 7.49 -7.97
C SER A 135 1.59 7.42 -8.89
N VAL A 136 0.96 6.25 -8.99
CA VAL A 136 -0.32 6.01 -9.66
C VAL A 136 -1.24 5.33 -8.67
N ALA A 137 -2.45 5.83 -8.56
CA ALA A 137 -3.48 5.27 -7.72
C ALA A 137 -4.56 4.58 -8.57
N LEU A 138 -4.87 3.33 -8.23
CA LEU A 138 -5.97 2.58 -8.84
C LEU A 138 -7.05 2.33 -7.80
N ALA A 139 -8.27 2.20 -8.28
CA ALA A 139 -9.43 1.92 -7.45
C ALA A 139 -10.39 0.95 -8.14
N ALA A 140 -11.17 0.27 -7.30
CA ALA A 140 -12.32 -0.52 -7.74
C ALA A 140 -13.60 0.16 -7.26
N ALA A 141 -14.58 0.29 -8.13
CA ALA A 141 -15.90 0.82 -7.81
C ALA A 141 -17.00 -0.15 -8.22
N ASP A 142 -18.11 -0.10 -7.50
CA ASP A 142 -19.36 -0.76 -7.87
C ASP A 142 -19.91 -0.10 -9.14
N GLU A 143 -20.17 -0.87 -10.18
CA GLU A 143 -20.55 -0.36 -11.51
C GLU A 143 -21.90 0.36 -11.49
N ALA A 144 -22.86 -0.17 -10.74
CA ALA A 144 -24.22 0.36 -10.70
C ALA A 144 -24.31 1.66 -9.88
N THR A 145 -23.57 1.73 -8.77
CA THR A 145 -23.66 2.84 -7.81
C THR A 145 -22.50 3.82 -7.88
N GLY A 146 -21.42 3.47 -8.59
CA GLY A 146 -20.15 4.18 -8.58
C GLY A 146 -19.43 4.13 -7.24
N ARG A 147 -19.89 3.36 -6.25
CA ARG A 147 -19.33 3.40 -4.88
C ARG A 147 -17.91 2.85 -4.84
N LEU A 148 -16.99 3.55 -4.17
CA LEU A 148 -15.62 3.06 -3.97
C LEU A 148 -15.60 1.79 -3.11
N LEU A 149 -15.04 0.71 -3.65
CA LEU A 149 -14.94 -0.60 -3.00
C LEU A 149 -13.52 -0.92 -2.55
N ALA A 150 -12.51 -0.48 -3.29
CA ALA A 150 -11.12 -0.76 -2.99
C ALA A 150 -10.18 0.29 -3.60
N PHE A 151 -8.97 0.37 -3.07
CA PHE A 151 -7.92 1.30 -3.47
C PHE A 151 -6.56 0.62 -3.38
N VAL A 152 -5.64 1.00 -4.27
CA VAL A 152 -4.23 0.63 -4.22
C VAL A 152 -3.38 1.76 -4.77
N GLU A 153 -2.19 1.94 -4.20
CA GLU A 153 -1.19 2.88 -4.68
C GLU A 153 0.02 2.13 -5.23
N LEU A 154 0.53 2.60 -6.36
CA LEU A 154 1.74 2.13 -7.01
C LEU A 154 2.74 3.27 -7.06
N SER A 155 3.98 3.00 -6.72
CA SER A 155 5.06 3.99 -6.79
C SER A 155 6.37 3.35 -7.20
N VAL A 156 7.31 4.15 -7.68
CA VAL A 156 8.69 3.70 -7.90
C VAL A 156 9.51 4.06 -6.67
N ARG A 157 10.15 3.07 -6.02
CA ARG A 157 11.01 3.28 -4.83
C ARG A 157 12.27 2.42 -4.89
N PRO A 158 13.38 2.83 -4.27
CA PRO A 158 14.52 1.94 -4.07
C PRO A 158 14.15 0.74 -3.21
N LEU A 159 14.71 -0.43 -3.52
CA LEU A 159 14.59 -1.62 -2.68
C LEU A 159 15.65 -1.59 -1.57
N ASP A 160 15.39 -0.79 -0.53
CA ASP A 160 16.28 -0.59 0.62
C ASP A 160 15.76 -1.23 1.92
N GLY A 161 14.67 -2.00 1.84
CA GLY A 161 14.00 -2.60 3.01
C GLY A 161 13.29 -1.60 3.91
N ARG A 162 13.12 -0.35 3.45
CA ARG A 162 12.42 0.69 4.22
C ARG A 162 10.96 0.76 3.83
N VAL A 163 10.10 0.89 4.84
CA VAL A 163 8.67 1.11 4.64
C VAL A 163 8.45 2.59 4.35
N PRO A 164 7.54 2.96 3.43
CA PRO A 164 7.15 4.36 3.29
C PRO A 164 6.71 4.94 4.63
N PHE A 165 6.99 6.23 4.86
CA PHE A 165 6.54 6.99 6.04
C PHE A 165 7.30 6.71 7.34
N ASP A 166 8.49 6.11 7.27
CA ASP A 166 9.36 6.07 8.44
C ASP A 166 9.84 7.49 8.77
N VAL A 167 9.95 7.85 10.04
CA VAL A 167 10.32 9.20 10.50
C VAL A 167 11.71 9.60 10.00
N LEU A 168 12.50 8.60 9.61
CA LEU A 168 13.83 8.73 9.03
C LEU A 168 13.81 9.02 7.50
N ASP A 169 12.66 8.94 6.81
CA ASP A 169 12.57 9.18 5.36
C ASP A 169 13.02 10.60 4.97
N ASP A 170 12.70 11.62 5.78
CA ASP A 170 13.05 13.03 5.50
C ASP A 170 14.54 13.34 5.72
N LEU A 171 15.14 12.79 6.79
CA LEU A 171 16.58 12.92 7.04
C LEU A 171 17.38 12.17 5.98
N ASP A 172 16.88 11.04 5.52
CA ASP A 172 17.54 10.20 4.54
C ASP A 172 17.41 10.78 3.12
N ALA A 173 16.33 11.49 2.79
CA ALA A 173 16.24 12.28 1.57
C ALA A 173 17.39 13.31 1.46
N LEU A 174 17.82 13.86 2.60
CA LEU A 174 18.99 14.74 2.68
C LEU A 174 20.30 13.97 2.46
N LEU A 175 20.46 12.79 3.10
CA LEU A 175 21.66 11.94 2.97
C LEU A 175 21.80 11.31 1.58
N ARG A 176 20.69 11.06 0.89
CA ARG A 176 20.61 10.51 -0.49
C ARG A 176 21.30 11.40 -1.54
N CYS A 177 21.48 12.69 -1.25
CA CYS A 177 22.23 13.61 -2.12
C CYS A 177 23.74 13.38 -2.07
N VAL A 178 24.25 12.70 -1.03
CA VAL A 178 25.68 12.61 -0.72
C VAL A 178 26.23 11.19 -0.90
N LEU A 179 25.37 10.16 -0.93
CA LEU A 179 25.80 8.76 -1.02
C LEU A 179 25.86 8.23 -2.47
N PRO A 180 26.97 7.58 -2.89
CA PRO A 180 27.28 7.30 -4.30
C PRO A 180 26.57 6.08 -4.93
N SER A 181 25.88 5.24 -4.18
CA SER A 181 25.19 4.08 -4.73
C SER A 181 23.79 3.93 -4.15
N GLN A 182 22.78 4.38 -4.89
CA GLN A 182 21.39 4.09 -4.56
C GLN A 182 21.00 2.70 -5.09
N PRO A 183 20.17 1.94 -4.35
CA PRO A 183 19.57 0.72 -4.88
C PRO A 183 18.74 1.05 -6.13
N PRO A 184 18.63 0.09 -7.07
CA PRO A 184 17.86 0.30 -8.29
C PRO A 184 16.39 0.62 -7.97
N PRO A 185 15.77 1.54 -8.74
CA PRO A 185 14.35 1.86 -8.59
C PRO A 185 13.49 0.65 -8.94
N CYS A 186 12.56 0.31 -8.06
CA CYS A 186 11.67 -0.84 -8.18
C CYS A 186 10.21 -0.39 -8.11
N ALA A 187 9.32 -1.10 -8.81
CA ALA A 187 7.88 -0.90 -8.67
C ALA A 187 7.41 -1.39 -7.29
N TYR A 188 6.62 -0.58 -6.62
CA TYR A 188 6.19 -0.81 -5.25
C TYR A 188 4.69 -0.62 -5.09
N LEU A 189 4.02 -1.66 -4.59
CA LEU A 189 2.60 -1.66 -4.26
C LEU A 189 2.42 -1.38 -2.77
N CYS A 190 1.65 -0.35 -2.44
CA CYS A 190 1.30 0.02 -1.08
C CYS A 190 -0.18 0.37 -0.94
N ASN A 191 -0.61 0.53 0.32
CA ASN A 191 -1.93 1.03 0.67
C ASN A 191 -3.11 0.25 0.07
N LEU A 192 -2.91 -1.01 -0.34
CA LEU A 192 -3.99 -1.87 -0.84
C LEU A 192 -5.03 -2.07 0.27
N CYS A 193 -6.24 -1.59 0.04
CA CYS A 193 -7.34 -1.81 0.96
C CYS A 193 -8.63 -2.13 0.20
N VAL A 194 -9.46 -2.95 0.83
CA VAL A 194 -10.80 -3.31 0.35
C VAL A 194 -11.78 -3.01 1.48
N ALA A 195 -12.86 -2.29 1.14
CA ALA A 195 -13.94 -1.95 2.06
C ALA A 195 -14.44 -3.22 2.77
N PRO A 196 -14.68 -3.21 4.10
CA PRO A 196 -15.02 -4.42 4.86
C PRO A 196 -16.16 -5.25 4.27
N HIS A 197 -17.21 -4.59 3.77
CA HIS A 197 -18.39 -5.21 3.17
C HIS A 197 -18.16 -5.78 1.76
N ALA A 198 -17.03 -5.44 1.12
CA ALA A 198 -16.68 -5.89 -0.23
C ALA A 198 -15.52 -6.90 -0.25
N ARG A 199 -14.99 -7.26 0.93
CA ARG A 199 -13.90 -8.25 1.07
C ARG A 199 -14.37 -9.65 0.65
N ARG A 200 -13.39 -10.52 0.37
CA ARG A 200 -13.60 -11.94 0.00
C ARG A 200 -14.37 -12.16 -1.30
N ARG A 201 -14.52 -11.13 -2.13
CA ARG A 201 -15.13 -11.20 -3.45
C ARG A 201 -14.12 -11.23 -4.61
N GLY A 202 -12.81 -11.32 -4.33
CA GLY A 202 -11.76 -11.29 -5.36
C GLY A 202 -11.28 -9.89 -5.79
N ILE A 203 -11.90 -8.82 -5.29
CA ILE A 203 -11.56 -7.42 -5.66
C ILE A 203 -10.08 -7.07 -5.39
N GLY A 204 -9.56 -7.45 -4.22
CA GLY A 204 -8.15 -7.18 -3.88
C GLY A 204 -7.18 -7.90 -4.82
N ALA A 205 -7.50 -9.15 -5.21
CA ALA A 205 -6.70 -9.90 -6.17
C ALA A 205 -6.74 -9.27 -7.57
N ALA A 206 -7.91 -8.77 -7.99
CA ALA A 206 -8.05 -8.05 -9.25
C ALA A 206 -7.23 -6.76 -9.27
N LEU A 207 -7.23 -5.97 -8.18
CA LEU A 207 -6.38 -4.77 -8.10
C LEU A 207 -4.88 -5.09 -8.14
N VAL A 208 -4.44 -6.20 -7.55
CA VAL A 208 -3.03 -6.62 -7.63
C VAL A 208 -2.66 -7.01 -9.06
N ARG A 209 -3.48 -7.80 -9.76
CA ARG A 209 -3.23 -8.14 -11.18
C ARG A 209 -3.26 -6.92 -12.09
N ALA A 210 -4.21 -6.02 -11.88
CA ALA A 210 -4.24 -4.73 -12.55
C ALA A 210 -2.94 -3.93 -12.31
N SER A 211 -2.42 -3.97 -11.08
CA SER A 211 -1.14 -3.35 -10.75
C SER A 211 0.03 -3.98 -11.49
N GLU A 212 0.09 -5.31 -11.55
CA GLU A 212 1.11 -6.05 -12.29
C GLU A 212 1.12 -5.65 -13.78
N MET A 213 -0.05 -5.51 -14.39
CA MET A 213 -0.18 -5.05 -15.78
C MET A 213 0.31 -3.61 -15.97
N VAL A 214 -0.01 -2.72 -15.01
CA VAL A 214 0.46 -1.32 -15.04
C VAL A 214 1.97 -1.23 -14.93
N VAL A 215 2.59 -2.02 -14.06
CA VAL A 215 4.03 -1.90 -13.79
C VAL A 215 4.91 -2.75 -14.71
N GLY A 216 4.35 -3.79 -15.33
CA GLY A 216 5.07 -4.71 -16.22
C GLY A 216 5.50 -4.08 -17.56
N SER A 217 5.93 -4.94 -18.49
CA SER A 217 6.49 -4.56 -19.80
C SER A 217 5.55 -3.72 -20.68
N GLY A 218 4.23 -3.87 -20.51
CA GLY A 218 3.21 -3.08 -21.22
C GLY A 218 2.94 -1.68 -20.63
N GLY A 219 3.59 -1.32 -19.52
CA GLY A 219 3.39 -0.06 -18.83
C GLY A 219 4.71 0.57 -18.36
N TRP A 220 5.10 0.34 -17.11
CA TRP A 220 6.31 0.98 -16.55
C TRP A 220 7.62 0.29 -16.96
N GLY A 221 7.55 -0.94 -17.47
CA GLY A 221 8.73 -1.70 -17.89
C GLY A 221 9.53 -2.29 -16.75
N HIS A 222 8.94 -2.49 -15.57
CA HIS A 222 9.61 -3.19 -14.47
C HIS A 222 9.42 -4.71 -14.59
N ASP A 223 10.46 -5.47 -14.25
CA ASP A 223 10.42 -6.92 -14.24
C ASP A 223 9.88 -7.52 -12.94
N ALA A 224 9.74 -6.70 -11.90
CA ALA A 224 9.28 -7.14 -10.59
C ALA A 224 8.43 -6.08 -9.88
N LEU A 225 7.44 -6.56 -9.11
CA LEU A 225 6.62 -5.77 -8.21
C LEU A 225 6.91 -6.17 -6.77
N TYR A 226 7.13 -5.17 -5.92
CA TYR A 226 7.48 -5.34 -4.51
C TYR A 226 6.39 -4.78 -3.61
N LEU A 227 6.28 -5.33 -2.40
CA LEU A 227 5.39 -4.82 -1.36
C LEU A 227 5.87 -5.26 0.02
N HIS A 228 5.25 -4.73 1.07
CA HIS A 228 5.42 -5.22 2.43
C HIS A 228 4.08 -5.64 3.02
N VAL A 229 4.14 -6.54 3.99
CA VAL A 229 2.99 -6.98 4.79
C VAL A 229 3.41 -6.95 6.26
N GLY A 230 2.53 -6.50 7.15
CA GLY A 230 2.79 -6.62 8.59
C GLY A 230 3.07 -8.08 8.97
N ALA A 231 4.07 -8.34 9.79
CA ALA A 231 4.52 -9.70 10.13
C ALA A 231 3.41 -10.59 10.73
N HIS A 232 2.38 -9.97 11.30
CA HIS A 232 1.23 -10.63 11.90
C HIS A 232 -0.06 -10.62 11.05
N ASP A 233 -0.02 -10.04 9.84
CA ASP A 233 -1.18 -10.00 8.93
C ASP A 233 -1.24 -11.26 8.04
N ALA A 234 -1.58 -12.38 8.66
CA ALA A 234 -1.71 -13.67 7.98
C ALA A 234 -2.72 -13.68 6.81
N PRO A 235 -3.90 -13.03 6.89
CA PRO A 235 -4.81 -12.90 5.75
C PRO A 235 -4.17 -12.27 4.52
N THR A 236 -3.47 -11.15 4.68
CA THR A 236 -2.82 -10.43 3.58
C THR A 236 -1.63 -11.22 3.03
N ALA A 237 -0.83 -11.84 3.91
CA ALA A 237 0.27 -12.72 3.49
C ALA A 237 -0.23 -13.91 2.64
N ARG A 238 -1.38 -14.51 3.01
CA ARG A 238 -1.99 -15.58 2.22
C ARG A 238 -2.47 -15.10 0.85
N LEU A 239 -3.07 -13.92 0.77
CA LEU A 239 -3.49 -13.32 -0.50
C LEU A 239 -2.30 -13.19 -1.46
N TYR A 240 -1.21 -12.55 -1.02
CA TYR A 240 -0.07 -12.31 -1.89
C TYR A 240 0.65 -13.61 -2.29
N ARG A 241 0.82 -14.56 -1.36
CA ARG A 241 1.37 -15.89 -1.73
C ARG A 241 0.51 -16.61 -2.76
N ALA A 242 -0.81 -16.55 -2.64
CA ALA A 242 -1.72 -17.13 -3.63
C ALA A 242 -1.62 -16.44 -5.01
N LEU A 243 -1.14 -15.19 -5.05
CA LEU A 243 -0.85 -14.44 -6.28
C LEU A 243 0.59 -14.66 -6.78
N GLY A 244 1.35 -15.58 -6.16
CA GLY A 244 2.72 -15.91 -6.58
C GLY A 244 3.79 -14.97 -6.05
N PHE A 245 3.48 -14.16 -5.02
CA PHE A 245 4.50 -13.36 -4.34
C PHE A 245 5.34 -14.22 -3.39
N GLU A 246 6.63 -13.97 -3.39
CA GLU A 246 7.63 -14.69 -2.59
C GLU A 246 8.22 -13.76 -1.54
N PRO A 247 8.44 -14.23 -0.30
CA PRO A 247 9.01 -13.40 0.75
C PRO A 247 10.48 -13.08 0.48
N LEU A 248 10.88 -11.83 0.70
CA LEU A 248 12.25 -11.35 0.67
C LEU A 248 12.69 -10.99 2.08
N ARG A 249 13.26 -11.96 2.79
CA ARG A 249 13.54 -11.82 4.23
C ARG A 249 14.79 -11.00 4.52
N GLU A 250 15.69 -10.91 3.54
CA GLU A 250 16.92 -10.14 3.59
C GLU A 250 16.67 -8.64 3.78
N TYR A 251 15.52 -8.14 3.30
CA TYR A 251 15.08 -6.75 3.46
C TYR A 251 14.19 -6.52 4.69
N ASN A 252 13.91 -7.56 5.49
CA ASN A 252 13.13 -7.37 6.70
C ASN A 252 13.94 -6.60 7.75
N PRO A 253 13.31 -5.68 8.50
CA PRO A 253 13.97 -5.00 9.60
C PRO A 253 14.46 -6.03 10.61
N LYS A 254 15.68 -5.82 11.12
CA LYS A 254 16.26 -6.66 12.15
C LYS A 254 15.46 -6.47 13.44
N ARG A 255 15.40 -7.51 14.27
CA ARG A 255 14.64 -7.50 15.53
C ARG A 255 14.98 -6.31 16.43
N TRP A 256 16.25 -5.91 16.49
CA TRP A 256 16.67 -4.76 17.28
C TRP A 256 16.13 -3.43 16.72
N GLN A 257 15.99 -3.29 15.40
CA GLN A 257 15.40 -2.08 14.79
C GLN A 257 13.93 -1.97 15.16
N VAL A 258 13.19 -3.07 15.14
CA VAL A 258 11.79 -3.11 15.59
C VAL A 258 11.68 -2.77 17.08
N GLN A 259 12.50 -3.42 17.93
CA GLN A 259 12.41 -3.29 19.37
C GLN A 259 12.83 -1.91 19.90
N TRP A 260 13.89 -1.32 19.32
CA TRP A 260 14.55 -0.14 19.88
C TRP A 260 14.32 1.13 19.06
N LEU A 261 14.14 1.02 17.74
CA LEU A 261 13.91 2.17 16.85
C LEU A 261 12.43 2.34 16.47
N GLY A 262 11.55 1.43 16.93
CA GLY A 262 10.14 1.45 16.56
C GLY A 262 9.88 1.16 15.09
N ALA A 263 10.84 0.52 14.39
CA ALA A 263 10.66 0.13 13.01
C ALA A 263 9.45 -0.81 12.86
N ALA A 264 8.70 -0.68 11.76
CA ALA A 264 7.53 -1.51 11.52
C ALA A 264 7.93 -2.99 11.37
N ASP A 265 7.29 -3.89 12.13
CA ASP A 265 7.51 -5.33 11.97
C ASP A 265 6.80 -5.84 10.71
N VAL A 266 7.56 -5.93 9.61
CA VAL A 266 7.05 -6.24 8.28
C VAL A 266 7.87 -7.32 7.58
N VAL A 267 7.23 -7.99 6.63
CA VAL A 267 7.85 -8.93 5.69
C VAL A 267 7.71 -8.37 4.29
N PHE A 268 8.83 -8.22 3.58
CA PHE A 268 8.82 -7.84 2.17
C PHE A 268 8.47 -9.03 1.28
N TYR A 269 7.82 -8.74 0.16
CA TYR A 269 7.45 -9.71 -0.86
C TYR A 269 7.78 -9.20 -2.25
N ARG A 270 8.06 -10.11 -3.17
CA ARG A 270 8.32 -9.84 -4.59
C ARG A 270 7.51 -10.75 -5.50
N ARG A 271 7.06 -10.20 -6.61
CA ARG A 271 6.50 -10.93 -7.75
C ARG A 271 7.25 -10.57 -9.03
N TRP A 272 7.79 -11.57 -9.72
CA TRP A 272 8.36 -11.40 -11.07
C TRP A 272 7.24 -11.28 -12.12
N LEU A 273 7.35 -10.30 -13.01
CA LEU A 273 6.33 -9.93 -14.01
C LEU A 273 6.63 -10.50 -15.40
N GLY A 274 7.87 -10.91 -15.65
CA GLY A 274 8.24 -11.79 -16.77
C GLY A 274 8.17 -13.27 -16.34
N GLY A 275 7.96 -14.18 -17.30
CA GLY A 275 8.01 -15.64 -17.06
C GLY A 275 9.35 -16.11 -16.47
N SER A 276 9.51 -17.41 -16.22
CA SER A 276 10.66 -17.99 -15.49
C SER A 276 12.07 -17.51 -15.92
N ALA A 277 12.25 -17.00 -17.14
CA ALA A 277 13.50 -16.40 -17.60
C ALA A 277 13.88 -15.09 -16.87
N ALA A 278 12.92 -14.21 -16.55
CA ALA A 278 13.17 -12.98 -15.80
C ALA A 278 13.62 -13.27 -14.35
N ARG A 279 13.13 -14.39 -13.80
CA ARG A 279 13.49 -14.89 -12.48
C ARG A 279 14.94 -15.38 -12.40
N ALA A 280 15.49 -15.91 -13.50
CA ALA A 280 16.89 -16.35 -13.57
C ALA A 280 17.84 -15.16 -13.74
N ALA A 281 17.52 -14.22 -14.63
CA ALA A 281 18.36 -13.04 -14.89
C ALA A 281 18.40 -12.04 -13.72
N GLY A 282 17.28 -11.86 -13.01
CA GLY A 282 17.20 -10.90 -11.91
C GLY A 282 17.66 -11.43 -10.53
N ALA A 283 17.93 -12.74 -10.40
CA ALA A 283 18.57 -13.30 -9.22
C ALA A 283 20.08 -12.95 -9.21
N ASP A 284 20.75 -13.08 -10.35
CA ASP A 284 22.18 -12.79 -10.49
C ASP A 284 22.53 -11.30 -10.31
N ASP A 285 21.64 -10.39 -10.72
CA ASP A 285 21.89 -8.94 -10.67
C ASP A 285 21.71 -8.33 -9.26
N LEU A 286 20.99 -9.03 -8.36
CA LEU A 286 20.78 -8.63 -6.97
C LEU A 286 21.71 -9.36 -6.00
N ASP A 287 22.05 -10.62 -6.26
CA ASP A 287 23.01 -11.39 -5.43
C ASP A 287 24.48 -11.07 -5.79
N GLY A 288 24.75 -10.52 -6.97
CA GLY A 288 26.10 -10.23 -7.49
C GLY A 288 26.83 -9.03 -6.88
N ARG A 289 26.19 -8.22 -6.03
CA ARG A 289 26.89 -7.17 -5.25
C ARG A 289 27.02 -7.58 -3.79
N GLY A 290 27.72 -8.69 -3.59
CA GLY A 290 28.30 -9.04 -2.31
C GLY A 290 29.05 -7.83 -1.75
N VAL A 291 28.59 -7.37 -0.58
CA VAL A 291 29.38 -6.52 0.31
C VAL A 291 30.74 -7.18 0.43
N GLY A 292 31.77 -6.55 -0.13
CA GLY A 292 33.13 -7.04 -0.07
C GLY A 292 33.49 -7.31 1.39
N ALA A 293 33.66 -8.58 1.72
CA ALA A 293 34.26 -9.01 2.96
C ALA A 293 35.73 -8.56 2.95
N SER A 294 35.97 -7.33 3.41
CA SER A 294 37.31 -6.82 3.69
C SER A 294 37.49 -6.73 5.20
N GLY A 295 38.13 -7.76 5.75
CA GLY A 295 39.05 -7.65 6.88
C GLY A 295 38.47 -7.27 8.25
N ALA A 296 37.90 -8.24 8.95
CA ALA A 296 37.96 -8.27 10.42
C ALA A 296 39.07 -9.26 10.82
N ARG A 297 40.29 -8.76 10.96
CA ARG A 297 41.35 -9.42 11.72
C ARG A 297 40.96 -9.34 13.20
N GLU A 298 40.70 -10.50 13.78
CA GLU A 298 41.44 -11.03 14.93
C GLU A 298 41.89 -9.99 15.98
N LEU A 299 41.16 -9.94 17.10
CA LEU A 299 41.73 -9.64 18.42
C LEU A 299 41.00 -10.51 19.46
N ASP A 300 41.53 -11.72 19.64
CA ASP A 300 41.53 -12.41 20.93
C ASP A 300 42.64 -11.76 21.78
N ALA A 301 42.25 -11.09 22.87
CA ALA A 301 42.99 -10.92 24.14
C ALA A 301 42.13 -10.10 25.11
#